data_AF-A0A510IM84-F1
#
_entry.id   AF-A0A510IM84-F1
#
_cell.length_a   1.000
_cell.length_b   1.000
_cell.length_c   1.000
_cell.angle_alpha   90.00
_cell.angle_beta   90.00
_cell.angle_gamma   90.00
#
_symmetry.space_group_name_H-M   'P 1'
#
loop_
_entity.id
_entity.type
_entity.pdbx_description
1 polymer ?
#
loop_
_entity_poly.entity_id
_entity_poly.type
_entity_poly.pdbx_seq_one_letter_code
_entity_poly.pdbx_strand_id
1 'polypeptide(L)' 'MVGTLSTRERRWFWRVVEGDEREFEFCRELVLWRWLLVINGRDLQGRRLYLVLAKDALNASDWRRLQAALRFSR' A
#
# COMPACT_ATOMS: atom_id res chain seq x y z
N MET A 1 -14.33 0.05 3.79
CA MET A 1 -13.97 -0.78 2.63
C MET A 1 -12.64 -1.42 2.96
N VAL A 2 -12.63 -2.73 3.20
CA VAL A 2 -11.41 -3.47 3.56
C VAL A 2 -10.74 -3.91 2.26
N GLY A 3 -9.41 -3.97 2.24
CA GLY A 3 -8.67 -4.52 1.13
C GLY A 3 -7.30 -4.99 1.57
N THR A 4 -6.61 -5.68 0.69
CA THR A 4 -5.32 -6.31 0.95
C THR A 4 -4.26 -5.67 0.09
N LEU A 5 -3.15 -5.29 0.71
CA LEU A 5 -1.96 -4.83 0.00
C LEU A 5 -1.01 -6.03 -0.16
N SER A 6 -0.56 -6.28 -1.38
CA SER A 6 0.38 -7.35 -1.68
C SER A 6 1.53 -6.84 -2.56
N THR A 7 2.59 -7.62 -2.65
CA THR A 7 3.70 -7.33 -3.56
C THR A 7 4.10 -8.55 -4.35
N ARG A 8 4.36 -8.34 -5.64
CA ARG A 8 4.81 -9.36 -6.60
C ARG A 8 5.75 -8.70 -7.60
N GLU A 9 6.84 -9.38 -7.97
CA GLU A 9 7.77 -8.91 -9.00
C GLU A 9 8.29 -7.46 -8.76
N ARG A 10 8.48 -7.07 -7.49
CA ARG A 10 8.88 -5.72 -7.04
C ARG A 10 7.86 -4.60 -7.29
N ARG A 11 6.62 -4.96 -7.64
CA ARG A 11 5.48 -4.04 -7.79
C ARG A 11 4.53 -4.21 -6.62
N TRP A 12 3.74 -3.17 -6.38
CA TRP A 12 2.75 -3.14 -5.31
C TRP A 12 1.35 -3.19 -5.88
N PHE A 13 0.51 -4.00 -5.26
CA PHE A 13 -0.84 -4.24 -5.71
C PHE A 13 -1.81 -4.07 -4.55
N TRP A 14 -2.85 -3.29 -4.80
CA TRP A 14 -3.96 -3.10 -3.88
C TRP A 14 -5.20 -3.78 -4.43
N ARG A 15 -5.83 -4.61 -3.60
CA ARG A 15 -7.10 -5.27 -3.93
C ARG A 15 -8.15 -4.93 -2.89
N VAL A 16 -9.27 -4.37 -3.32
CA VAL A 16 -10.47 -4.26 -2.48
C VAL A 16 -11.11 -5.64 -2.35
N VAL A 17 -11.70 -5.99 -1.21
CA VAL A 17 -12.27 -7.34 -0.92
C VAL A 17 -13.17 -7.91 -2.03
N GLU A 18 -13.77 -7.08 -2.89
CA GLU A 18 -14.57 -7.49 -4.05
C GLU A 18 -14.18 -6.75 -5.35
N GLY A 19 -12.98 -6.19 -5.41
CA GLY A 19 -12.52 -5.36 -6.53
C GLY A 19 -11.34 -5.94 -7.28
N ASP A 20 -11.11 -5.37 -8.47
CA ASP A 20 -9.92 -5.65 -9.25
C ASP A 20 -8.66 -5.26 -8.51
N GLU A 21 -7.62 -6.06 -8.69
CA GLU A 21 -6.28 -5.75 -8.24
C GLU A 21 -5.70 -4.60 -9.06
N ARG A 22 -5.18 -3.58 -8.40
CA ARG A 22 -4.61 -2.39 -9.03
C ARG A 22 -3.17 -2.20 -8.62
N GLU A 23 -2.31 -1.99 -9.61
CA GLU A 23 -0.93 -1.62 -9.36
C GLU A 23 -0.85 -0.20 -8.77
N PHE A 24 0.08 -0.01 -7.84
CA PHE A 24 0.23 1.19 -7.04
C PHE A 24 1.71 1.50 -6.83
N GLU A 25 2.07 2.78 -6.86
CA GLU A 25 3.41 3.26 -6.54
C GLU A 25 3.39 4.13 -5.28
N PHE A 26 4.27 3.84 -4.32
CA PHE A 26 4.36 4.62 -3.11
C PHE A 26 4.92 6.02 -3.35
N CYS A 27 4.25 7.01 -2.77
CA CYS A 27 4.79 8.33 -2.52
C CYS A 27 5.26 8.39 -1.06
N ARG A 28 6.33 9.14 -0.80
CA ARG A 28 7.12 9.22 0.46
C ARG A 28 6.38 9.30 1.80
N GLU A 29 5.07 9.54 1.80
CA GLU A 29 4.30 9.85 2.98
C GLU A 29 3.54 8.64 3.50
N LEU A 30 3.89 8.26 4.72
CA LEU A 30 3.16 7.30 5.54
C LEU A 30 2.71 7.98 6.82
N VAL A 31 1.41 7.88 7.10
CA VAL A 31 0.85 8.27 8.39
C VAL A 31 0.43 7.01 9.14
N LEU A 32 1.10 6.75 10.27
CA LEU A 32 0.79 5.65 11.18
C LEU A 32 -0.14 6.15 12.27
N TRP A 33 -1.37 5.65 12.29
CA TRP A 33 -2.30 5.81 13.41
C TRP A 33 -2.35 4.51 14.22
N ARG A 34 -2.86 4.56 15.45
CA ARG A 34 -2.80 3.42 16.39
C ARG A 34 -3.32 2.10 15.81
N TRP A 35 -4.24 2.15 14.85
CA TRP A 35 -4.86 1.00 14.21
C TRP A 35 -4.86 1.04 12.67
N LEU A 36 -4.39 2.14 12.08
CA LEU A 36 -4.49 2.40 10.64
C LEU A 36 -3.15 2.83 10.07
N LEU A 37 -2.89 2.41 8.84
CA LEU A 37 -1.84 2.95 8.00
C LEU A 37 -2.48 3.74 6.87
N VAL A 38 -2.04 4.99 6.69
CA VAL A 38 -2.38 5.77 5.50
C VAL A 38 -1.13 5.90 4.66
N ILE A 39 -1.17 5.37 3.45
CA ILE A 39 -0.06 5.38 2.49
C ILE A 39 -0.48 6.22 1.29
N ASN A 40 0.32 7.23 0.99
CA ASN A 40 0.13 8.06 -0.20
C ASN A 40 0.81 7.39 -1.40
N GLY A 41 0.20 7.48 -2.57
CA GLY A 41 0.80 6.96 -3.78
C GLY A 41 0.07 7.34 -5.04
N ARG A 42 0.41 6.63 -6.13
CA ARG A 42 -0.16 6.87 -7.46
C ARG A 42 -0.58 5.57 -8.11
N ASP A 43 -1.61 5.63 -8.95
CA ASP A 43 -1.89 4.56 -9.90
C ASP A 43 -0.99 4.68 -11.14
N LEU A 44 -1.12 3.70 -12.04
CA LEU A 44 -0.45 3.68 -13.35
C LEU A 44 -0.79 4.87 -14.25
N GLN A 45 -1.86 5.62 -13.95
CA GLN A 45 -2.26 6.81 -14.69
C GLN A 45 -1.68 8.10 -14.05
N GLY A 46 -0.87 7.95 -12.99
CA GLY A 46 -0.26 9.05 -12.26
C GLY A 46 -1.21 9.79 -11.32
N ARG A 47 -2.44 9.30 -11.13
CA ARG A 47 -3.44 9.92 -10.24
C ARG A 47 -3.07 9.64 -8.80
N ARG A 48 -3.17 10.65 -7.94
CA ARG A 48 -2.93 10.49 -6.50
C ARG A 48 -3.99 9.61 -5.88
N LEU A 49 -3.54 8.66 -5.07
CA LEU A 49 -4.37 7.74 -4.32
C LEU A 49 -3.88 7.65 -2.88
N TYR A 50 -4.84 7.46 -1.97
CA TYR A 50 -4.61 7.29 -0.54
C TYR A 50 -5.09 5.89 -0.17
N LEU A 51 -4.17 5.02 0.22
CA LEU A 51 -4.53 3.70 0.75
C LEU A 51 -4.62 3.79 2.26
N VAL A 52 -5.81 3.52 2.79
CA VAL A 52 -6.06 3.44 4.24
C VAL A 52 -6.24 1.97 4.60
N LEU A 53 -5.26 1.42 5.30
CA LEU A 53 -5.16 0.02 5.64
C LEU A 53 -5.35 -0.19 7.13
N ALA A 54 -6.10 -1.23 7.49
CA ALA A 54 -6.03 -1.76 8.84
C ALA A 54 -4.69 -2.51 9.05
N LYS A 55 -4.25 -2.63 10.30
CA LYS A 55 -2.95 -3.27 10.62
C LYS A 55 -2.86 -4.73 10.18
N ASP A 56 -3.99 -5.41 10.06
CA ASP A 56 -4.14 -6.80 9.61
C ASP A 56 -4.27 -6.95 8.09
N ALA A 57 -4.33 -5.86 7.33
CA ALA A 57 -4.39 -5.87 5.87
C ALA A 57 -3.08 -6.34 5.19
N LEU A 58 -2.04 -6.61 5.98
CA LEU A 58 -0.70 -7.00 5.55
C LEU A 58 -0.19 -8.15 6.42
N ASN A 59 0.42 -9.16 5.78
CA ASN A 59 1.18 -10.17 6.52
C ASN A 59 2.55 -9.60 6.97
N ALA A 60 3.23 -10.30 7.88
CA ALA A 60 4.50 -9.85 8.45
C ALA A 60 5.65 -9.71 7.42
N SER A 61 5.58 -10.42 6.30
CA SER A 61 6.58 -10.34 5.22
C SER A 61 6.35 -9.08 4.37
N ASP A 62 5.11 -8.83 3.99
CA ASP A 62 4.73 -7.64 3.22
C ASP A 62 4.89 -6.37 4.05
N TRP A 63 4.67 -6.45 5.37
CA TRP A 63 4.96 -5.36 6.29
C TRP A 63 6.43 -4.92 6.27
N ARG A 64 7.37 -5.87 6.25
CA ARG A 64 8.81 -5.57 6.17
C ARG A 64 9.17 -4.98 4.81
N ARG A 65 8.59 -5.51 3.73
CA ARG A 65 8.78 -4.98 2.38
C ARG A 65 8.23 -3.57 2.23
N LEU A 66 7.09 -3.28 2.86
CA LEU A 66 6.47 -1.95 2.86
C LEU A 66 7.39 -0.93 3.54
N GLN A 67 7.88 -1.24 4.74
CA GLN A 67 8.82 -0.37 5.45
C GLN A 67 10.08 -0.08 4.62
N ALA A 68 10.63 -1.10 3.96
CA ALA A 68 11.77 -0.92 3.07
C ALA A 68 11.41 -0.04 1.86
N ALA A 69 10.30 -0.32 1.18
CA ALA A 69 9.87 0.41 0.00
C ALA A 69 9.60 1.89 0.31
N LEU A 70 8.97 2.20 1.45
CA LEU A 70 8.77 3.58 1.89
C LEU A 70 10.09 4.30 2.19
N ARG A 71 11.05 3.61 2.82
CA ARG A 71 12.38 4.17 3.10
C ARG A 71 13.17 4.52 1.84
N PHE A 72 12.93 3.81 0.73
CA PHE A 72 13.62 4.02 -0.54
C PHE A 72 12.76 4.71 -1.61
N SER A 73 11.50 5.01 -1.33
CA SER A 73 10.67 5.85 -2.19
C SER A 73 11.26 7.27 -2.18
N ARG A 74 11.78 7.69 -3.33
CA ARG A 74 12.25 9.06 -3.61
C ARG A 74 11.22 9.73 -4.50
#